data_AF-A0A259CCW9-F1
#
_entry.id   AF-A0A259CCW9-F1
#
_cell.length_a   1.000
_cell.length_b   1.000
_cell.length_c   1.000
_cell.angle_alpha   90.00
_cell.angle_beta   90.00
_cell.angle_gamma   90.00
#
_symmetry.space_group_name_H-M   'P 1'
#
loop_
_entity.id
_entity.type
_entity.pdbx_description
1 polymer ?
#
loop_
_entity_poly.entity_id
_entity_poly.type
_entity_poly.pdbx_seq_one_letter_code
_entity_poly.pdbx_strand_id
1 'polypeptide(L)'
;MSKLSFSSLAALGNQLALLAIIGMLSYAFVDQLYFGELPCPLCLMQRIGFVIIGFALVLNIRCGAHSSHYGWGIIGGLVGMMVSLRQVFLHILPGDKGFGATFLELHFY
;
A
#
# COMPACT_ATOMS: atom_id res chain seq x y z
N MET A 1 -34.82 6.64 -17.62
CA MET A 1 -34.37 5.65 -16.62
C MET A 1 -32.85 5.60 -16.65
N SER A 2 -32.27 5.87 -15.49
CA SER A 2 -30.87 6.18 -15.15
C SER A 2 -29.87 5.05 -15.44
N LYS A 3 -28.97 5.26 -16.42
CA LYS A 3 -27.79 4.40 -16.64
C LYS A 3 -26.46 5.15 -16.36
N LEU A 4 -26.41 5.95 -15.30
CA LEU A 4 -25.25 6.82 -15.01
C LEU A 4 -24.61 6.64 -13.62
N SER A 5 -25.12 5.76 -12.74
CA SER A 5 -24.68 5.74 -11.33
C SER A 5 -23.51 4.79 -11.03
N PHE A 6 -23.47 3.58 -11.60
CA PHE A 6 -22.47 2.56 -11.19
C PHE A 6 -21.03 2.87 -11.64
N SER A 7 -20.84 3.40 -12.84
CA SER A 7 -19.50 3.77 -13.34
C SER A 7 -18.89 4.93 -12.55
N SER A 8 -19.72 5.89 -12.11
CA SER A 8 -19.26 7.04 -11.33
C SER A 8 -18.75 6.64 -9.95
N LEU A 9 -19.46 5.77 -9.23
CA LEU A 9 -19.06 5.39 -7.87
C LEU A 9 -17.83 4.48 -7.87
N ALA A 10 -17.76 3.52 -8.81
CA ALA A 10 -16.60 2.66 -8.97
C ALA A 10 -15.36 3.46 -9.42
N ALA A 11 -15.52 4.39 -10.37
CA ALA A 11 -14.43 5.27 -10.79
C ALA A 11 -13.95 6.18 -9.65
N LEU A 12 -14.88 6.79 -8.91
CA LEU A 12 -14.55 7.63 -7.75
C LEU A 12 -13.84 6.84 -6.65
N GLY A 13 -14.30 5.62 -6.36
CA GLY A 13 -13.64 4.70 -5.44
C GLY A 13 -12.22 4.35 -5.88
N ASN A 14 -12.00 4.06 -7.17
CA ASN A 14 -10.67 3.77 -7.71
C ASN A 14 -9.74 4.99 -7.64
N GLN A 15 -10.26 6.20 -7.91
CA GLN A 15 -9.49 7.44 -7.82
C GLN A 15 -9.09 7.75 -6.38
N LEU A 16 -10.01 7.59 -5.42
CA LEU A 16 -9.71 7.76 -3.99
C LEU A 16 -8.69 6.73 -3.50
N ALA A 17 -8.82 5.46 -3.90
CA ALA A 17 -7.87 4.41 -3.57
C ALA A 17 -6.47 4.71 -4.15
N LEU A 18 -6.41 5.19 -5.39
CA LEU A 18 -5.15 5.59 -6.01
C LEU A 18 -4.51 6.78 -5.28
N LEU A 19 -5.30 7.79 -4.90
CA LEU A 19 -4.81 8.93 -4.10
C LEU A 19 -4.28 8.47 -2.74
N ALA A 20 -4.95 7.55 -2.07
CA ALA A 20 -4.48 6.99 -0.80
C ALA A 20 -3.13 6.28 -0.95
N ILE A 21 -2.96 5.47 -2.00
CA ILE A 21 -1.70 4.77 -2.29
C ILE A 21 -0.57 5.77 -2.58
N ILE A 22 -0.83 6.79 -3.40
CA ILE A 22 0.14 7.84 -3.70
C ILE A 22 0.53 8.60 -2.43
N GLY A 23 -0.46 8.97 -1.61
CA GLY A 23 -0.23 9.63 -0.32
C GLY A 23 0.67 8.80 0.59
N MET A 24 0.36 7.52 0.76
CA MET A 24 1.13 6.62 1.62
C MET A 24 2.56 6.39 1.12
N LEU A 25 2.75 6.17 -0.19
CA LEU A 25 4.08 6.06 -0.80
C LEU A 25 4.88 7.36 -0.64
N SER A 26 4.25 8.51 -0.84
CA SER A 26 4.91 9.82 -0.70
C SER A 26 5.39 10.07 0.72
N TYR A 27 4.56 9.77 1.73
CA TYR A 27 4.96 9.83 3.14
C TYR A 27 6.15 8.93 3.42
N ALA A 28 6.10 7.68 2.93
CA ALA A 28 7.17 6.73 3.13
C ALA A 28 8.50 7.16 2.47
N PHE A 29 8.44 7.84 1.32
CA PHE A 29 9.64 8.42 0.70
C PHE A 29 10.15 9.65 1.44
N VAL A 30 9.27 10.49 1.99
CA VAL A 30 9.68 11.61 2.86
C VAL A 30 10.43 11.07 4.07
N ASP A 31 9.91 10.02 4.71
CA ASP A 31 10.57 9.38 5.85
C ASP A 31 11.98 8.90 5.49
N GLN A 32 12.11 8.18 4.38
CA GLN A 32 13.39 7.66 3.91
C GLN A 32 14.41 8.74 3.48
N LEU A 33 13.96 9.79 2.78
CA LEU A 33 14.83 10.80 2.20
C LEU A 33 15.14 11.95 3.17
N TYR A 34 14.20 12.28 4.06
CA TYR A 34 14.32 13.41 4.98
C TYR A 34 14.87 12.99 6.34
N PHE A 35 14.42 11.86 6.89
CA PHE A 35 14.92 11.36 8.18
C PHE A 35 16.15 10.46 8.03
N GLY A 36 16.48 10.02 6.82
CA GLY A 36 17.72 9.29 6.52
C GLY A 36 17.80 7.92 7.20
N GLU A 37 16.65 7.35 7.59
CA GLU A 37 16.59 6.08 8.29
C GLU A 37 16.91 4.91 7.34
N LEU A 38 17.63 3.90 7.85
CA LEU A 38 17.92 2.70 7.08
C LEU A 38 16.61 1.95 6.79
N PRO A 39 16.24 1.72 5.51
CA PRO A 39 14.99 1.07 5.17
C PRO A 39 15.05 -0.41 5.57
N CYS A 40 14.00 -0.88 6.25
CA CYS A 40 13.82 -2.31 6.48
C CYS A 40 13.59 -3.02 5.12
N PRO A 41 14.31 -4.12 4.82
CA PRO A 41 14.17 -4.85 3.55
C PRO A 41 12.75 -5.43 3.34
N LEU A 42 12.01 -5.74 4.42
CA LEU A 42 10.62 -6.19 4.32
C LEU A 42 9.66 -5.04 3.94
N CYS A 43 9.86 -3.83 4.47
CA CYS A 43 9.02 -2.67 4.11
C CYS A 43 9.16 -2.29 2.63
N LEU A 44 10.36 -2.47 2.06
CA LEU A 44 10.58 -2.32 0.62
C LEU A 44 9.69 -3.27 -0.20
N MET A 45 9.54 -4.52 0.25
CA MET A 45 8.66 -5.49 -0.42
C MET A 45 7.18 -5.11 -0.33
N GLN A 46 6.74 -4.52 0.79
CA GLN A 46 5.39 -3.95 0.89
C GLN A 46 5.17 -2.77 -0.06
N ARG A 47 6.16 -1.87 -0.21
CA ARG A 47 6.07 -0.76 -1.18
C ARG A 47 5.91 -1.28 -2.61
N ILE A 48 6.62 -2.34 -2.98
CA ILE A 48 6.44 -2.99 -4.29
C ILE A 48 5.01 -3.51 -4.44
N GLY A 49 4.46 -4.12 -3.39
CA GLY A 49 3.04 -4.51 -3.33
C GLY A 49 2.09 -3.34 -3.61
N PHE A 50 2.28 -2.21 -2.94
CA PHE A 50 1.48 -0.99 -3.17
C PHE A 50 1.62 -0.43 -4.59
N VAL A 51 2.82 -0.50 -5.19
CA VAL A 51 3.03 -0.10 -6.59
C VAL A 51 2.23 -0.99 -7.54
N ILE A 52 2.20 -2.31 -7.31
CA ILE A 52 1.41 -3.26 -8.11
C ILE A 52 -0.09 -2.95 -7.99
N ILE A 53 -0.59 -2.67 -6.77
CA ILE A 53 -2.00 -2.29 -6.54
C ILE A 53 -2.31 -0.95 -7.24
N GLY A 54 -1.41 0.03 -7.15
CA GLY A 54 -1.54 1.31 -7.83
C GLY A 54 -1.61 1.15 -9.36
N PHE A 55 -0.78 0.28 -9.93
CA PHE A 55 -0.79 0.00 -11.37
C PHE A 55 -2.11 -0.67 -11.80
N ALA A 56 -2.62 -1.63 -11.00
CA ALA A 56 -3.92 -2.26 -11.23
C ALA A 56 -5.07 -1.24 -11.20
N LEU A 57 -5.04 -0.27 -10.27
CA LEU A 57 -6.02 0.81 -10.19
C LEU A 57 -5.95 1.79 -11.37
N VAL A 58 -4.73 2.16 -11.82
CA VAL A 58 -4.53 3.02 -12.99
C VAL A 58 -5.08 2.35 -14.26
N LEU A 59 -4.81 1.06 -14.45
CA LEU A 59 -5.38 0.28 -15.56
C LEU A 59 -6.91 0.29 -15.51
N ASN A 60 -7.49 0.17 -14.33
CA ASN A 60 -8.93 0.18 -14.15
C ASN A 60 -9.59 1.55 -14.46
N ILE A 61 -8.86 2.65 -14.24
CA ILE A 61 -9.29 4.01 -14.61
C ILE A 61 -9.16 4.24 -16.12
N ARG A 62 -8.10 3.72 -16.76
CA ARG A 62 -7.81 3.96 -18.18
C ARG A 62 -8.56 3.03 -19.14
N CYS A 63 -8.66 1.74 -18.81
CA CYS A 63 -9.27 0.71 -19.67
C CYS A 63 -10.75 0.43 -19.34
N GLY A 64 -11.29 1.07 -18.30
CA GLY A 64 -12.63 0.83 -17.78
C GLY A 64 -12.67 -0.22 -16.67
N ALA A 65 -13.72 -0.14 -15.84
CA ALA A 65 -13.87 -0.98 -14.65
C ALA A 65 -14.05 -2.47 -15.02
N HIS A 66 -12.98 -3.26 -14.96
CA HIS A 66 -12.99 -4.68 -15.30
C HIS A 66 -12.48 -5.54 -14.15
N SER A 67 -13.23 -6.59 -13.79
CA SER A 67 -12.93 -7.46 -12.63
C SER A 67 -11.55 -8.10 -12.67
N SER A 68 -10.97 -8.32 -13.85
CA SER A 68 -9.61 -8.89 -13.98
C SER A 68 -8.52 -7.97 -13.41
N HIS A 69 -8.67 -6.65 -13.51
CA HIS A 69 -7.69 -5.70 -12.96
C HIS A 69 -7.73 -5.67 -11.43
N TYR A 70 -8.93 -5.80 -10.85
CA TYR A 70 -9.08 -5.93 -9.39
C TYR A 70 -8.41 -7.20 -8.86
N GLY A 71 -8.37 -8.29 -9.64
CA GLY A 71 -7.64 -9.51 -9.27
C GLY A 71 -6.16 -9.26 -9.00
N TRP A 72 -5.50 -8.47 -9.84
CA TRP A 72 -4.10 -8.07 -9.63
C TRP A 72 -3.92 -7.20 -8.38
N GLY A 73 -4.86 -6.31 -8.09
CA GLY A 73 -4.87 -5.54 -6.85
C GLY A 73 -5.01 -6.42 -5.61
N ILE A 74 -5.88 -7.43 -5.65
CA ILE A 74 -6.07 -8.37 -4.54
C ILE A 74 -4.81 -9.20 -4.29
N ILE A 75 -4.16 -9.69 -5.34
CA ILE A 75 -2.90 -10.44 -5.23
C ILE A 75 -1.81 -9.54 -4.60
N GLY A 76 -1.68 -8.29 -5.08
CA GLY A 76 -0.75 -7.33 -4.50
C GLY A 76 -1.02 -7.06 -3.01
N GLY A 77 -2.29 -6.95 -2.62
CA GLY A 77 -2.71 -6.77 -1.23
C GLY A 77 -2.42 -7.98 -0.34
N LEU A 78 -2.67 -9.19 -0.83
CA LEU A 78 -2.36 -10.43 -0.11
C LEU A 78 -0.87 -10.59 0.13
N VAL A 79 -0.04 -10.28 -0.87
CA VAL A 79 1.41 -10.29 -0.73
C VAL A 79 1.86 -9.25 0.30
N GLY A 80 1.34 -8.02 0.23
CA GLY A 80 1.62 -6.98 1.21
C GLY A 80 1.26 -7.40 2.64
N MET A 81 0.08 -8.04 2.82
CA MET A 81 -0.39 -8.56 4.10
C MET A 81 0.51 -9.67 4.65
N MET A 82 0.95 -10.62 3.82
CA MET A 82 1.87 -11.67 4.26
C MET A 82 3.21 -11.10 4.72
N VAL A 83 3.71 -10.08 4.03
CA VAL A 83 4.98 -9.42 4.38
C VAL A 83 4.83 -8.62 5.68
N SER A 84 3.70 -7.91 5.90
CA SER A 84 3.45 -7.20 7.17
C SER A 84 3.30 -8.13 8.36
N LEU A 85 2.52 -9.20 8.21
CA LEU A 85 2.39 -10.23 9.25
C LEU A 85 3.76 -10.79 9.64
N ARG A 86 4.60 -11.11 8.65
CA ARG A 86 5.96 -11.60 8.93
C ARG A 86 6.79 -10.57 9.69
N GLN A 87 6.68 -9.29 9.33
CA GLN A 87 7.40 -8.22 10.02
C GLN A 87 6.97 -8.10 11.49
N VAL A 88 5.67 -8.15 11.76
CA VAL A 88 5.13 -8.14 13.14
C VAL A 88 5.62 -9.37 13.92
N PHE A 89 5.56 -10.56 13.33
CA PHE A 89 6.03 -11.80 13.98
C PHE A 89 7.52 -11.80 14.34
N LEU A 90 8.36 -11.13 13.55
CA LEU A 90 9.80 -11.06 13.83
C LEU A 90 10.13 -10.10 14.98
N HIS A 91 9.28 -9.11 15.26
CA HIS A 91 9.53 -8.09 16.28
C HIS A 91 8.58 -8.16 17.48
N ILE A 92 7.89 -9.29 17.66
CA ILE A 92 7.02 -9.53 18.82
C ILE A 92 7.81 -9.98 20.06
N LEU A 93 9.10 -10.32 19.92
CA LEU A 93 9.93 -10.77 21.04
C LEU A 93 10.30 -9.61 21.98
N PRO A 94 10.24 -9.80 23.31
CA PRO A 94 10.59 -8.77 24.27
C PRO A 94 12.09 -8.50 24.27
N GLY A 95 12.48 -7.26 24.00
CA GLY A 95 13.88 -6.79 24.01
C GLY A 95 14.46 -6.44 22.63
N ASP A 96 13.69 -6.62 21.54
CA ASP A 96 14.13 -6.20 20.21
C ASP A 96 14.03 -4.68 20.05
N LYS A 97 15.08 -4.05 19.50
CA LYS A 97 15.12 -2.61 19.22
C LYS A 97 14.34 -2.21 17.95
N GLY A 98 13.60 -3.16 17.35
CA GLY A 98 12.90 -2.98 16.08
C GLY A 98 13.84 -2.50 14.94
N PHE A 99 13.27 -2.20 13.77
CA PHE A 99 13.96 -1.46 12.72
C PHE A 99 13.40 -0.02 12.65
N GLY A 100 14.29 0.96 12.50
CA GLY A 100 13.95 2.38 12.37
C GLY A 100 13.61 3.08 13.69
N ALA A 101 13.48 4.41 13.64
CA ALA A 101 13.01 5.22 14.75
C ALA A 101 11.52 4.95 15.00
N THR A 102 11.13 5.07 16.26
CA THR A 102 9.73 5.01 16.66
C THR A 102 9.06 6.33 16.34
N PHE A 103 7.95 6.28 15.61
CA PHE A 103 7.06 7.42 15.48
C PHE A 103 6.03 7.33 16.61
N LEU A 104 6.05 8.29 17.54
CA LEU A 104 5.19 8.27 18.75
C LEU A 104 5.37 7.02 19.63
N GLU A 105 6.61 6.55 19.81
CA GLU A 105 6.95 5.30 20.53
C GLU A 105 6.41 4.00 19.89
N LEU A 106 5.81 4.08 18.70
CA LEU A 106 5.34 2.93 17.93
C LEU A 106 6.25 2.71 16.71
N HIS A 107 6.60 1.45 16.45
CA HIS A 107 7.24 1.10 15.19
C HIS A 107 6.21 1.01 14.07
N PHE A 108 6.62 1.28 12.82
CA PHE A 108 5.76 1.32 11.63
C PHE A 108 5.23 -0.06 11.14
N TYR A 109 5.18 -1.08 11.99
CA TYR A 109 4.67 -2.43 11.65
C TYR A 109 3.50 -2.88 12.53
#